data_AF-A0A2A6NT56-F1
#
_entry.id   AF-A0A2A6NT56-F1
#
_cell.length_a   1.000
_cell.length_b   1.000
_cell.length_c   1.000
_cell.angle_alpha   90.00
_cell.angle_beta   90.00
_cell.angle_gamma   90.00
#
_symmetry.space_group_name_H-M   'P 1'
#
loop_
_entity.id
_entity.type
_entity.pdbx_description
1 polymer ?
#
loop_
_entity_poly.entity_id
_entity_poly.type
_entity_poly.pdbx_seq_one_letter_code
_entity_poly.pdbx_strand_id
1 'polypeptide(L)'
;MRALPLLLLGLAVVSAPALAQMKLQTKPAPTGGPETRYFTAIDGLMDGNADVVLKETRQGKTVTAAVLDVCYPADKSSDRKDRFVANLTINGQTLYGTTTSVADKQPITIKLNRKQTGDSFEFRGQITIGQTVTEVASTDNSDLSEKEFQDNQATEDGITPQPKDFTDVSPESIGVRVKLDAAADFLKSLKGEAAEIGTSSLAVTCDAMRSGEQTLNLTVDPEHAGALLAKAKSAPGVTAAGWTSGVVEMDRTIRFAAADWRDGDKINKDKLATAIAGVLAKTLAAKPASATWNANTGKLKLVLKRPSAIYPALGLTQNYEVTALVSPDKPGSSDRLMLWVSSPTVSTSDDNAGAKLNLSDDSSSDEEGSEAKDDNGAIDALLKEFKGQRWDADKSVWR
;
A
#
# COMPACT_ATOMS: atom_id res chain seq x y z
N MET A 1 -32.14 -44.52 -59.59
CA MET A 1 -30.69 -44.78 -59.38
C MET A 1 -30.20 -43.88 -58.26
N ARG A 2 -29.19 -44.36 -57.52
CA ARG A 2 -28.36 -43.72 -56.47
C ARG A 2 -28.06 -42.22 -56.78
N ALA A 3 -27.81 -41.30 -55.84
CA ALA A 3 -26.90 -41.38 -54.69
C ALA A 3 -27.15 -40.28 -53.62
N LEU A 4 -26.55 -40.52 -52.45
CA LEU A 4 -26.47 -39.73 -51.21
C LEU A 4 -25.28 -38.71 -51.30
N PRO A 5 -24.84 -38.01 -50.22
CA PRO A 5 -25.08 -36.59 -49.88
C PRO A 5 -23.77 -35.75 -49.75
N LEU A 6 -23.85 -34.47 -49.37
CA LEU A 6 -22.79 -33.84 -48.57
C LEU A 6 -23.34 -32.71 -47.68
N LEU A 7 -23.19 -32.90 -46.37
CA LEU A 7 -23.39 -31.91 -45.30
C LEU A 7 -22.24 -30.90 -45.28
N LEU A 8 -22.52 -29.67 -44.85
CA LEU A 8 -21.54 -28.79 -44.21
C LEU A 8 -22.18 -28.12 -42.99
N LEU A 9 -21.72 -28.55 -41.81
CA LEU A 9 -21.91 -27.93 -40.50
C LEU A 9 -20.98 -26.70 -40.39
N GLY A 10 -21.50 -25.59 -39.88
CA GLY A 10 -20.72 -24.52 -39.28
C GLY A 10 -21.17 -24.29 -37.84
N LEU A 11 -20.39 -24.77 -36.87
CA LEU A 11 -20.50 -24.36 -35.46
C LEU A 11 -19.46 -23.27 -35.19
N ALA A 12 -19.92 -22.10 -34.75
CA ALA A 12 -19.07 -21.06 -34.17
C ALA A 12 -18.74 -21.44 -32.72
N VAL A 13 -17.44 -21.55 -32.41
CA VAL A 13 -16.95 -21.71 -31.03
C VAL A 13 -16.67 -20.33 -30.46
N VAL A 14 -17.42 -19.95 -29.43
CA VAL A 14 -17.14 -18.78 -28.58
C VAL A 14 -15.98 -19.17 -27.65
N SER A 15 -14.81 -18.57 -27.86
CA SER A 15 -13.66 -18.70 -26.96
C SER A 15 -13.80 -17.72 -25.79
N ALA A 16 -14.18 -18.23 -24.62
CA ALA A 16 -13.99 -17.54 -23.35
C ALA A 16 -12.51 -17.61 -22.94
N PRO A 17 -11.93 -16.58 -22.28
CA PRO A 17 -10.58 -16.66 -21.76
C PRO A 17 -10.55 -17.66 -20.61
N ALA A 18 -9.93 -18.82 -20.83
CA ALA A 18 -9.58 -19.74 -19.77
C ALA A 18 -8.44 -19.11 -18.95
N LEU A 19 -8.72 -18.77 -17.69
CA LEU A 19 -7.68 -18.59 -16.67
C LEU A 19 -6.94 -19.93 -16.55
N ALA A 20 -5.77 -20.02 -17.17
CA ALA A 20 -4.89 -21.16 -17.04
C ALA A 20 -4.38 -21.21 -15.59
N GLN A 21 -4.95 -22.09 -14.76
CA GLN A 21 -4.23 -22.63 -13.61
C GLN A 21 -3.02 -23.40 -14.16
N MET A 22 -1.87 -22.72 -14.27
CA MET A 22 -0.59 -23.37 -14.48
C MET A 22 -0.30 -24.24 -13.25
N LYS A 23 -0.75 -25.50 -13.29
CA LYS A 23 -0.20 -26.57 -12.47
C LYS A 23 1.18 -26.89 -13.05
N LEU A 24 2.18 -26.09 -12.70
CA LEU A 24 3.58 -26.38 -13.02
C LEU A 24 3.93 -27.72 -12.36
N GLN A 25 4.15 -28.74 -13.18
CA GLN A 25 4.59 -30.04 -12.70
C GLN A 25 5.97 -29.89 -12.05
N THR A 26 6.02 -30.09 -10.74
CA THR A 26 7.25 -30.21 -9.97
C THR A 26 8.09 -31.37 -10.51
N LYS A 27 9.30 -31.07 -10.98
CA LYS A 27 10.31 -32.09 -11.28
C LYS A 27 10.58 -32.91 -10.00
N PRO A 28 10.63 -34.26 -10.05
CA PRO A 28 10.84 -35.07 -8.85
C PRO A 28 12.18 -34.74 -8.20
N ALA A 29 12.17 -34.48 -6.89
CA ALA A 29 13.37 -34.40 -6.08
C ALA A 29 14.11 -35.76 -6.04
N PRO A 30 15.43 -35.77 -5.78
CA PRO A 30 16.19 -37.01 -5.66
C PRO A 30 15.58 -37.90 -4.57
N THR A 31 15.35 -39.17 -4.92
CA THR A 31 14.84 -40.20 -4.01
C THR A 31 15.72 -40.35 -2.77
N GLY A 32 15.20 -39.99 -1.59
CA GLY A 32 15.69 -40.49 -0.30
C GLY A 32 16.19 -39.45 0.72
N GLY A 33 16.27 -38.17 0.36
CA GLY A 33 16.66 -37.10 1.30
C GLY A 33 15.47 -36.52 2.09
N PRO A 34 15.72 -35.83 3.21
CA PRO A 34 14.69 -35.04 3.87
C PRO A 34 14.21 -33.89 2.97
N GLU A 35 12.90 -33.71 2.86
CA GLU A 35 12.26 -32.63 2.09
C GLU A 35 11.50 -31.68 3.03
N THR A 36 11.59 -30.38 2.79
CA THR A 36 10.81 -29.37 3.51
C THR A 36 9.59 -28.95 2.69
N ARG A 37 8.42 -28.97 3.33
CA ARG A 37 7.13 -28.62 2.75
C ARG A 37 6.43 -27.58 3.62
N TYR A 38 5.67 -26.68 3.01
CA TYR A 38 4.95 -25.61 3.68
C TYR A 38 3.46 -25.70 3.42
N PHE A 39 2.65 -25.48 4.43
CA PHE A 39 1.25 -25.13 4.28
C PHE A 39 1.09 -23.68 4.70
N THR A 40 0.57 -22.83 3.82
CA THR A 40 0.36 -21.39 4.08
C THR A 40 -1.11 -21.05 4.37
N ALA A 41 -1.96 -22.07 4.44
CA ALA A 41 -3.36 -21.97 4.84
C ALA A 41 -3.73 -23.24 5.63
N ILE A 42 -4.50 -23.06 6.70
CA ILE A 42 -5.21 -24.12 7.42
C ILE A 42 -6.59 -23.56 7.77
N ASP A 43 -7.59 -23.91 6.96
CA ASP A 43 -8.95 -23.41 7.11
C ASP A 43 -9.55 -23.64 8.52
N GLY A 44 -10.37 -22.69 8.95
CA GLY A 44 -11.10 -22.74 10.22
C GLY A 44 -10.28 -22.32 11.44
N LEU A 45 -8.98 -22.03 11.30
CA LEU A 45 -8.22 -21.51 12.42
C LEU A 45 -8.61 -20.04 12.71
N MET A 46 -9.06 -19.78 13.94
CA MET A 46 -9.48 -18.47 14.45
C MET A 46 -10.56 -17.81 13.59
N ASP A 47 -11.61 -18.57 13.26
CA ASP A 47 -12.71 -18.13 12.39
C ASP A 47 -12.21 -17.69 10.99
N GLY A 48 -11.06 -18.20 10.54
CA GLY A 48 -10.44 -17.86 9.25
C GLY A 48 -9.61 -16.58 9.24
N ASN A 49 -9.40 -15.94 10.40
CA ASN A 49 -8.67 -14.68 10.50
C ASN A 49 -7.19 -14.83 10.90
N ALA A 50 -6.70 -16.07 11.01
CA ALA A 50 -5.30 -16.35 11.26
C ALA A 50 -4.51 -16.54 9.97
N ASP A 51 -3.30 -16.01 9.95
CA ASP A 51 -2.26 -16.33 8.98
C ASP A 51 -1.40 -17.46 9.54
N VAL A 52 -1.33 -18.57 8.82
CA VAL A 52 -0.76 -19.84 9.29
C VAL A 52 0.30 -20.35 8.36
N VAL A 53 1.48 -20.64 8.91
CA VAL A 53 2.55 -21.34 8.21
C VAL A 53 2.90 -22.61 9.00
N LEU A 54 2.58 -23.77 8.45
CA LEU A 54 3.05 -25.05 8.96
C LEU A 54 4.20 -25.55 8.08
N LYS A 55 5.40 -25.58 8.64
CA LYS A 55 6.59 -26.14 8.03
C LYS A 55 6.75 -27.60 8.46
N GLU A 56 6.75 -28.52 7.51
CA GLU A 56 7.05 -29.93 7.75
C GLU A 56 8.39 -30.31 7.13
N THR A 57 9.18 -31.10 7.84
CA THR A 57 10.28 -31.88 7.25
C THR A 57 9.83 -33.32 7.13
N ARG A 58 10.02 -33.92 5.95
CA ARG A 58 9.53 -35.26 5.62
C ARG A 58 10.67 -36.14 5.13
N GLN A 59 10.59 -37.42 5.46
CA GLN A 59 11.37 -38.48 4.82
C GLN A 59 10.40 -39.44 4.14
N GLY A 60 10.22 -39.27 2.83
CA GLY A 60 9.12 -39.89 2.10
C GLY A 60 7.76 -39.39 2.61
N LYS A 61 6.89 -40.29 3.05
CA LYS A 61 5.56 -39.94 3.60
C LYS A 61 5.57 -39.63 5.10
N THR A 62 6.69 -39.88 5.78
CA THR A 62 6.81 -39.73 7.23
C THR A 62 7.25 -38.31 7.57
N VAL A 63 6.47 -37.61 8.40
CA VAL A 63 6.87 -36.32 8.96
C VAL A 63 7.87 -36.56 10.09
N THR A 64 9.03 -35.91 10.03
CA THR A 64 10.13 -36.06 11.00
C THR A 64 10.34 -34.81 11.85
N ALA A 65 9.93 -33.64 11.37
CA ALA A 65 9.85 -32.40 12.13
C ALA A 65 8.67 -31.55 11.65
N ALA A 66 8.05 -30.79 12.56
CA ALA A 66 6.99 -29.85 12.22
C ALA A 66 7.10 -28.59 13.07
N VAL A 67 6.93 -27.42 12.45
CA VAL A 67 6.90 -26.11 13.11
C VAL A 67 5.66 -25.37 12.66
N LEU A 68 4.84 -24.97 13.62
CA LEU A 68 3.64 -24.19 13.37
C LEU A 68 3.88 -22.74 13.78
N ASP A 69 3.75 -21.82 12.83
CA ASP A 69 3.82 -20.38 13.02
C ASP A 69 2.45 -19.79 12.71
N VAL A 70 1.80 -19.21 13.73
CA VAL A 70 0.46 -18.63 13.60
C VAL A 70 0.51 -17.18 14.04
N CYS A 71 0.04 -16.30 13.17
CA CYS A 71 -0.26 -14.92 13.47
C CYS A 71 -1.78 -14.73 13.43
N TYR A 72 -2.36 -14.10 14.45
CA TYR A 72 -3.81 -14.04 14.65
C TYR A 72 -4.22 -12.70 15.29
N PRO A 73 -5.48 -12.26 15.09
CA PRO A 73 -6.00 -11.09 15.79
C PRO A 73 -6.09 -11.39 17.28
N ALA A 74 -5.44 -10.54 18.10
CA ALA A 74 -5.45 -10.68 19.55
C ALA A 74 -6.77 -10.20 20.18
N ASP A 75 -7.53 -9.37 19.45
CA ASP A 75 -8.86 -8.88 19.83
C ASP A 75 -9.73 -8.76 18.57
N LYS A 76 -11.00 -9.17 18.63
CA LYS A 76 -11.92 -9.11 17.49
C LYS A 76 -12.32 -7.68 17.07
N SER A 77 -12.08 -6.70 17.94
CA SER A 77 -12.42 -5.29 17.74
C SER A 77 -11.20 -4.41 17.40
N SER A 78 -10.02 -5.02 17.19
CA SER A 78 -8.77 -4.30 16.95
C SER A 78 -7.92 -4.98 15.88
N ASP A 79 -7.16 -4.18 15.13
CA ASP A 79 -6.12 -4.67 14.21
C ASP A 79 -4.89 -5.25 14.94
N ARG A 80 -4.89 -5.24 16.27
CA ARG A 80 -3.79 -5.78 17.08
C ARG A 80 -3.65 -7.28 16.83
N LYS A 81 -2.48 -7.69 16.37
CA LYS A 81 -2.11 -9.10 16.16
C LYS A 81 -1.19 -9.60 17.25
N ASP A 82 -1.25 -10.91 17.49
CA ASP A 82 -0.24 -11.66 18.22
C ASP A 82 0.22 -12.84 17.36
N ARG A 83 1.38 -13.39 17.70
CA ARG A 83 2.02 -14.50 16.98
C ARG A 83 2.52 -15.52 17.98
N PHE A 84 2.54 -16.78 17.60
CA PHE A 84 3.35 -17.79 18.27
C PHE A 84 4.02 -18.70 17.26
N VAL A 85 5.17 -19.25 17.66
CA VAL A 85 5.87 -20.31 16.93
C VAL A 85 6.02 -21.50 17.86
N ALA A 86 5.60 -22.67 17.40
CA ALA A 86 5.64 -23.91 18.16
C ALA A 86 6.37 -25.00 17.38
N ASN A 87 7.41 -25.57 17.99
CA ASN A 87 7.96 -26.84 17.56
C ASN A 87 6.99 -27.95 17.96
N LEU A 88 6.48 -28.69 16.98
CA LEU A 88 5.51 -29.76 17.20
C LEU A 88 6.23 -31.10 17.32
N THR A 89 5.93 -31.83 18.38
CA THR A 89 6.33 -33.22 18.50
C THR A 89 5.37 -34.09 17.71
N ILE A 90 5.93 -35.05 16.98
CA ILE A 90 5.21 -35.92 16.06
C ILE A 90 5.01 -37.28 16.72
N ASN A 91 3.76 -37.74 16.76
CA ASN A 91 3.39 -39.09 17.19
C ASN A 91 2.44 -39.70 16.17
N GLY A 92 3.00 -40.42 15.19
CA GLY A 92 2.26 -40.92 14.04
C GLY A 92 1.66 -39.77 13.23
N GLN A 93 0.33 -39.70 13.18
CA GLN A 93 -0.41 -38.62 12.51
C GLN A 93 -0.70 -37.42 13.43
N THR A 94 -0.43 -37.55 14.73
CA THR A 94 -0.71 -36.49 15.70
C THR A 94 0.50 -35.57 15.85
N LEU A 95 0.24 -34.26 15.78
CA LEU A 95 1.19 -33.19 16.03
C LEU A 95 0.78 -32.49 17.33
N TYR A 96 1.67 -32.44 18.31
CA TYR A 96 1.40 -31.76 19.59
C TYR A 96 2.48 -30.74 19.90
N GLY A 97 2.11 -29.62 20.52
CA GLY A 97 3.06 -28.61 20.91
C GLY A 97 2.54 -27.73 22.03
N THR A 98 3.46 -27.10 22.76
CA THR A 98 3.14 -26.00 23.66
C THR A 98 4.14 -24.88 23.43
N THR A 99 3.69 -23.64 23.58
CA THR A 99 4.55 -22.46 23.46
C THR A 99 3.89 -21.30 24.20
N THR A 100 4.39 -20.09 23.99
CA THR A 100 3.83 -18.85 24.51
C THR A 100 3.74 -17.84 23.38
N SER A 101 2.67 -17.05 23.34
CA SER A 101 2.55 -15.98 22.34
C SER A 101 3.60 -14.88 22.55
N VAL A 102 3.89 -14.12 21.49
CA VAL A 102 5.00 -13.17 21.47
C VAL A 102 4.64 -11.89 22.21
N ALA A 103 3.48 -11.30 21.92
CA ALA A 103 3.08 -10.01 22.47
C ALA A 103 2.43 -10.17 23.86
N ASP A 104 1.32 -10.90 23.94
CA ASP A 104 0.52 -10.99 25.17
C ASP A 104 1.02 -12.05 26.16
N LYS A 105 2.04 -12.83 25.76
CA LYS A 105 2.64 -13.90 26.56
C LYS A 105 1.62 -14.95 27.03
N GLN A 106 0.62 -15.26 26.20
CA GLN A 106 -0.40 -16.23 26.54
C GLN A 106 0.11 -17.66 26.35
N PRO A 107 -0.23 -18.61 27.24
CA PRO A 107 0.12 -20.01 27.05
C PRO A 107 -0.63 -20.57 25.84
N ILE A 108 0.09 -21.34 25.01
CA ILE A 108 -0.44 -21.96 23.80
C ILE A 108 -0.33 -23.48 23.93
N THR A 109 -1.41 -24.20 23.63
CA THR A 109 -1.41 -25.67 23.49
C THR A 109 -1.97 -26.05 22.13
N ILE A 110 -1.28 -26.94 21.43
CA ILE A 110 -1.63 -27.36 20.07
C ILE A 110 -1.78 -28.87 20.06
N LYS A 111 -2.88 -29.35 19.50
CA LYS A 111 -3.09 -30.75 19.20
C LYS A 111 -3.79 -30.86 17.85
N LEU A 112 -3.04 -31.27 16.83
CA LEU A 112 -3.55 -31.46 15.48
C LEU A 112 -3.36 -32.92 15.07
N ASN A 113 -4.26 -33.42 14.24
CA ASN A 113 -4.19 -34.70 13.58
C ASN A 113 -4.15 -34.43 12.08
N ARG A 114 -3.11 -34.97 11.44
CA ARG A 114 -2.82 -34.80 10.02
C ARG A 114 -3.14 -36.09 9.28
N LYS A 115 -4.03 -36.01 8.30
CA LYS A 115 -4.39 -37.13 7.43
C LYS A 115 -4.14 -36.74 5.97
N GLN A 116 -3.41 -37.57 5.24
CA GLN A 116 -3.22 -37.39 3.80
C GLN A 116 -4.31 -38.14 3.04
N THR A 117 -4.96 -37.46 2.10
CA THR A 117 -6.02 -38.01 1.24
C THR A 117 -5.64 -37.76 -0.22
N GLY A 118 -4.93 -38.71 -0.83
CA GLY A 118 -4.35 -38.52 -2.16
C GLY A 118 -3.25 -37.46 -2.13
N ASP A 119 -3.43 -36.40 -2.93
CA ASP A 119 -2.49 -35.27 -3.01
C ASP A 119 -2.84 -34.13 -2.03
N SER A 120 -3.99 -34.20 -1.32
CA SER A 120 -4.40 -33.20 -0.34
C SER A 120 -4.22 -33.69 1.09
N PHE A 121 -4.27 -32.72 2.01
CA PHE A 121 -4.09 -32.95 3.44
C PHE A 121 -5.26 -32.38 4.24
N GLU A 122 -5.65 -33.14 5.26
CA GLU A 122 -6.67 -32.79 6.23
C GLU A 122 -6.01 -32.58 7.59
N PHE A 123 -6.34 -31.47 8.24
CA PHE A 123 -5.92 -31.13 9.59
C PHE A 123 -7.15 -30.98 10.49
N ARG A 124 -7.21 -31.80 11.55
CA ARG A 124 -8.25 -31.71 12.58
C ARG A 124 -7.67 -31.60 13.96
N GLY A 125 -8.28 -30.83 14.85
CA GLY A 125 -7.86 -30.80 16.24
C GLY A 125 -8.25 -29.53 16.94
N GLN A 126 -7.42 -29.10 17.87
CA GLN A 126 -7.67 -27.92 18.68
C GLN A 126 -6.37 -27.15 18.93
N ILE A 127 -6.49 -25.82 18.91
CA ILE A 127 -5.47 -24.90 19.41
C ILE A 127 -6.10 -24.11 20.56
N THR A 128 -5.43 -24.10 21.69
CA THR A 128 -5.82 -23.35 22.88
C THR A 128 -4.88 -22.19 23.07
N ILE A 129 -5.43 -20.98 23.17
CA ILE A 129 -4.72 -19.73 23.44
C ILE A 129 -5.27 -19.15 24.75
N GLY A 130 -4.45 -19.15 25.80
CA GLY A 130 -4.93 -18.80 27.14
C GLY A 130 -6.03 -19.75 27.58
N GLN A 131 -7.26 -19.25 27.64
CA GLN A 131 -8.46 -20.03 27.98
C GLN A 131 -9.35 -20.34 26.77
N THR A 132 -9.06 -19.74 25.61
CA THR A 132 -9.87 -19.87 24.40
C THR A 132 -9.45 -21.11 23.63
N VAL A 133 -10.40 -22.00 23.37
CA VAL A 133 -10.20 -23.20 22.53
C VAL A 133 -10.79 -22.95 21.16
N THR A 134 -9.98 -23.17 20.12
CA THR A 134 -10.38 -23.06 18.72
C THR A 134 -10.28 -24.44 18.08
N GLU A 135 -11.40 -24.93 17.54
CA GLU A 135 -11.39 -26.16 16.75
C GLU A 135 -10.81 -25.92 15.37
N VAL A 136 -9.97 -26.85 14.92
CA VAL A 136 -9.40 -26.86 13.58
C VAL A 136 -10.07 -27.97 12.80
N ALA A 137 -10.63 -27.64 11.65
CA ALA A 137 -11.26 -28.58 10.75
C ALA A 137 -11.02 -28.14 9.30
N SER A 138 -9.78 -28.33 8.84
CA SER A 138 -9.38 -28.02 7.48
C SER A 138 -9.27 -29.29 6.65
N THR A 139 -10.04 -29.39 5.57
CA THR A 139 -10.23 -30.66 4.85
C THR A 139 -9.53 -30.75 3.50
N ASP A 140 -9.03 -29.65 2.94
CA ASP A 140 -8.44 -29.63 1.61
C ASP A 140 -7.24 -28.67 1.53
N ASN A 141 -6.09 -29.13 2.01
CA ASN A 141 -4.86 -28.34 2.02
C ASN A 141 -3.87 -28.88 0.99
N SER A 142 -3.22 -27.97 0.27
CA SER A 142 -2.06 -28.26 -0.58
C SER A 142 -0.79 -27.73 0.09
N ASP A 143 0.34 -28.36 -0.20
CA ASP A 143 1.63 -27.92 0.28
C ASP A 143 2.49 -27.31 -0.83
N LEU A 144 3.40 -26.43 -0.42
CA LEU A 144 4.40 -25.79 -1.26
C LEU A 144 5.77 -26.40 -0.97
N SER A 145 6.60 -26.50 -1.99
CA SER A 145 8.04 -26.73 -1.80
C SER A 145 8.70 -25.51 -1.13
N GLU A 146 9.88 -25.71 -0.55
CA GLU A 146 10.69 -24.61 -0.01
C GLU A 146 10.92 -23.50 -1.04
N LYS A 147 11.21 -23.85 -2.30
CA LYS A 147 11.43 -22.86 -3.34
C LYS A 147 10.18 -22.03 -3.62
N GLU A 148 9.02 -22.66 -3.79
CA GLU A 148 7.75 -21.96 -4.04
C GLU A 148 7.38 -21.06 -2.85
N PHE A 149 7.60 -21.53 -1.63
CA PHE A 149 7.38 -20.73 -0.44
C PHE A 149 8.27 -19.48 -0.43
N GLN A 150 9.58 -19.62 -0.68
CA GLN A 150 10.50 -18.48 -0.71
C GLN A 150 10.20 -17.49 -1.84
N ASP A 151 9.85 -17.99 -3.03
CA ASP A 151 9.48 -17.15 -4.17
C ASP A 151 8.20 -16.32 -3.87
N ASN A 152 7.34 -16.79 -2.97
CA ASN A 152 6.12 -16.09 -2.52
C ASN A 152 6.35 -15.13 -1.33
N GLN A 153 7.55 -15.10 -0.73
CA GLN A 153 7.84 -14.30 0.48
C GLN A 153 8.50 -12.94 0.18
N ALA A 154 8.60 -12.52 -1.09
CA ALA A 154 9.24 -11.25 -1.44
C ALA A 154 8.40 -10.05 -0.99
N THR A 155 8.78 -9.42 0.12
CA THR A 155 8.26 -8.11 0.53
C THR A 155 9.19 -7.02 -0.01
N GLU A 156 8.79 -6.37 -1.10
CA GLU A 156 9.39 -5.10 -1.50
C GLU A 156 8.77 -3.98 -0.66
N ASP A 157 9.57 -3.32 0.18
CA ASP A 157 9.11 -2.15 0.94
C ASP A 157 9.20 -0.85 0.12
N GLY A 158 9.71 -0.93 -1.11
CA GLY A 158 9.87 0.21 -2.01
C GLY A 158 10.85 1.27 -1.51
N ILE A 159 11.66 0.99 -0.47
CA ILE A 159 12.56 1.98 0.10
C ILE A 159 13.78 2.16 -0.80
N THR A 160 13.91 3.36 -1.37
CA THR A 160 15.08 3.78 -2.14
C THR A 160 15.93 4.76 -1.31
N PRO A 161 17.09 4.34 -0.74
CA PRO A 161 17.82 5.16 0.23
C PRO A 161 18.42 6.46 -0.31
N GLN A 162 18.69 6.50 -1.61
CA GLN A 162 19.29 7.63 -2.32
C GLN A 162 18.88 7.58 -3.81
N PRO A 163 17.64 7.95 -4.14
CA PRO A 163 17.21 7.99 -5.52
C PRO A 163 18.01 9.05 -6.29
N LYS A 164 18.21 8.83 -7.59
CA LYS A 164 18.91 9.78 -8.47
C LYS A 164 18.12 11.08 -8.61
N ASP A 165 16.81 10.94 -8.76
CA ASP A 165 15.79 11.98 -8.91
C ASP A 165 14.44 11.41 -8.44
N PHE A 166 13.39 12.22 -8.42
CA PHE A 166 12.07 11.83 -7.91
C PHE A 166 11.12 11.34 -9.01
N THR A 167 11.64 10.69 -10.08
CA THR A 167 10.77 10.14 -11.13
C THR A 167 10.14 8.80 -10.73
N ASP A 168 10.81 8.03 -9.87
CA ASP A 168 10.40 6.67 -9.46
C ASP A 168 9.90 6.62 -8.00
N VAL A 169 10.17 7.66 -7.22
CA VAL A 169 9.77 7.82 -5.81
C VAL A 169 9.35 9.27 -5.57
N SER A 170 8.57 9.52 -4.52
CA SER A 170 8.00 10.85 -4.29
C SER A 170 8.81 11.64 -3.24
N PRO A 171 9.01 12.95 -3.44
CA PRO A 171 9.90 13.79 -2.60
C PRO A 171 9.42 13.92 -1.15
N GLU A 172 8.13 13.81 -0.90
CA GLU A 172 7.47 13.92 0.41
C GLU A 172 7.36 12.57 1.15
N SER A 173 7.53 11.46 0.44
CA SER A 173 7.23 10.11 0.95
C SER A 173 8.49 9.43 1.44
N ILE A 174 8.54 9.13 2.74
CA ILE A 174 9.67 8.46 3.39
C ILE A 174 9.20 7.14 3.99
N GLY A 175 9.90 6.06 3.67
CA GLY A 175 9.80 4.78 4.36
C GLY A 175 10.92 4.63 5.39
N VAL A 176 10.57 4.18 6.59
CA VAL A 176 11.54 3.81 7.63
C VAL A 176 11.25 2.40 8.12
N ARG A 177 12.17 1.48 7.84
CA ARG A 177 12.14 0.12 8.36
C ARG A 177 12.85 0.06 9.72
N VAL A 178 12.13 -0.39 10.74
CA VAL A 178 12.58 -0.42 12.13
C VAL A 178 12.28 -1.78 12.76
N LYS A 179 13.16 -2.26 13.62
CA LYS A 179 12.91 -3.48 14.41
C LYS A 179 11.69 -3.31 15.31
N LEU A 180 10.89 -4.36 15.46
CA LEU A 180 9.65 -4.31 16.24
C LEU A 180 9.85 -3.89 17.70
N ASP A 181 10.96 -4.31 18.31
CA ASP A 181 11.31 -3.95 19.69
C ASP A 181 11.72 -2.46 19.84
N ALA A 182 12.12 -1.81 18.75
CA ALA A 182 12.50 -0.39 18.71
C ALA A 182 11.40 0.53 18.14
N ALA A 183 10.40 -0.01 17.44
CA ALA A 183 9.39 0.75 16.71
C ALA A 183 8.63 1.76 17.60
N ALA A 184 8.27 1.35 18.81
CA ALA A 184 7.55 2.22 19.75
C ALA A 184 8.38 3.44 20.18
N ASP A 185 9.68 3.26 20.43
CA ASP A 185 10.56 4.35 20.83
C ASP A 185 10.92 5.26 19.64
N PHE A 186 11.08 4.67 18.45
CA PHE A 186 11.21 5.44 17.22
C PHE A 186 9.97 6.34 16.99
N LEU A 187 8.75 5.79 17.08
CA LEU A 187 7.51 6.57 16.96
C LEU A 187 7.40 7.68 18.03
N LYS A 188 7.82 7.41 19.28
CA LYS A 188 7.88 8.46 20.31
C LYS A 188 8.85 9.58 19.94
N SER A 189 9.97 9.25 19.30
CA SER A 189 10.97 10.24 18.87
C SER A 189 10.50 11.17 17.74
N LEU A 190 9.42 10.79 17.05
CA LEU A 190 8.77 11.60 16.00
C LEU A 190 7.71 12.55 16.55
N LYS A 191 7.36 12.46 17.84
CA LYS A 191 6.39 13.39 18.43
C LYS A 191 6.91 14.83 18.36
N GLY A 192 6.12 15.72 17.75
CA GLY A 192 6.47 17.12 17.56
C GLY A 192 7.36 17.38 16.34
N GLU A 193 7.79 16.34 15.62
CA GLU A 193 8.40 16.52 14.30
C GLU A 193 7.34 16.97 13.29
N ALA A 194 7.74 17.81 12.35
CA ALA A 194 6.89 18.28 11.26
C ALA A 194 6.75 17.18 10.18
N ALA A 195 6.12 16.07 10.55
CA ALA A 195 5.86 14.92 9.68
C ALA A 195 4.54 14.23 10.06
N GLU A 196 3.86 13.67 9.08
CA GLU A 196 2.65 12.87 9.26
C GLU A 196 2.99 11.39 9.15
N ILE A 197 2.42 10.56 10.03
CA ILE A 197 2.59 9.11 10.00
C ILE A 197 1.35 8.47 9.38
N GLY A 198 1.56 7.63 8.36
CA GLY A 198 0.48 6.85 7.75
C GLY A 198 -0.09 5.87 8.77
N THR A 199 -1.36 6.02 9.14
CA THR A 199 -2.02 5.20 10.15
C THR A 199 -2.06 3.71 9.77
N SER A 200 -2.17 3.41 8.48
CA SER A 200 -2.08 2.04 7.94
C SER A 200 -0.74 1.37 8.23
N SER A 201 0.34 2.14 8.35
CA SER A 201 1.67 1.63 8.67
C SER A 201 1.90 1.40 10.16
N LEU A 202 0.99 1.83 11.04
CA LEU A 202 1.11 1.62 12.49
C LEU A 202 0.72 0.20 12.92
N ALA A 203 -0.18 -0.44 12.18
CA ALA A 203 -0.58 -1.81 12.45
C ALA A 203 0.56 -2.78 12.14
N VAL A 204 0.92 -3.63 13.10
CA VAL A 204 1.95 -4.66 12.91
C VAL A 204 1.34 -5.82 12.11
N THR A 205 1.79 -5.99 10.87
CA THR A 205 1.34 -7.09 10.00
C THR A 205 1.95 -8.43 10.42
N CYS A 206 1.39 -9.53 9.94
CA CYS A 206 1.96 -10.86 10.22
C CYS A 206 3.36 -11.01 9.63
N ASP A 207 3.60 -10.45 8.45
CA ASP A 207 4.92 -10.40 7.83
C ASP A 207 5.91 -9.61 8.69
N ALA A 208 5.50 -8.47 9.25
CA ALA A 208 6.32 -7.71 10.18
C ALA A 208 6.64 -8.50 11.45
N MET A 209 5.67 -9.22 12.02
CA MET A 209 5.89 -10.12 13.17
C MET A 209 6.84 -11.27 12.84
N ARG A 210 6.88 -11.74 11.59
CA ARG A 210 7.78 -12.80 11.12
C ARG A 210 9.18 -12.31 10.84
N SER A 211 9.32 -11.16 10.17
CA SER A 211 10.61 -10.53 9.86
C SER A 211 11.28 -9.93 11.10
N GLY A 212 10.49 -9.57 12.11
CA GLY A 212 10.95 -8.82 13.27
C GLY A 212 11.14 -7.33 12.99
N GLU A 213 10.67 -6.84 11.84
CA GLU A 213 10.81 -5.46 11.37
C GLU A 213 9.48 -4.93 10.82
N GLN A 214 9.21 -3.66 11.04
CA GLN A 214 8.04 -2.94 10.53
C GLN A 214 8.51 -1.75 9.71
N THR A 215 7.86 -1.52 8.56
CA THR A 215 8.05 -0.31 7.77
C THR A 215 6.99 0.71 8.15
N LEU A 216 7.44 1.88 8.61
CA LEU A 216 6.62 3.05 8.86
C LEU A 216 6.65 3.96 7.65
N ASN A 217 5.48 4.45 7.24
CA ASN A 217 5.33 5.37 6.12
C ASN A 217 5.11 6.79 6.67
N LEU A 218 5.95 7.71 6.26
CA LEU A 218 5.94 9.10 6.69
C LEU A 218 5.71 10.01 5.49
N THR A 219 4.92 11.07 5.68
CA THR A 219 4.80 12.18 4.75
C THR A 219 5.39 13.43 5.39
N VAL A 220 6.31 14.09 4.70
CA VAL A 220 7.05 15.25 5.22
C VAL A 220 7.24 16.31 4.14
N ASP A 221 7.36 17.57 4.53
CA ASP A 221 7.78 18.65 3.63
C ASP A 221 9.12 18.27 2.95
N PRO A 222 9.20 18.27 1.61
CA PRO A 222 10.43 18.01 0.88
C PRO A 222 11.64 18.87 1.32
N GLU A 223 11.42 20.09 1.82
CA GLU A 223 12.50 20.94 2.36
C GLU A 223 13.10 20.37 3.67
N HIS A 224 12.36 19.53 4.39
CA HIS A 224 12.79 18.90 5.65
C HIS A 224 13.10 17.39 5.52
N ALA A 225 12.68 16.76 4.42
CA ALA A 225 12.81 15.32 4.18
C ALA A 225 14.24 14.80 4.41
N GLY A 226 15.25 15.49 3.88
CA GLY A 226 16.65 15.08 4.04
C GLY A 226 17.13 15.07 5.50
N ALA A 227 16.71 16.05 6.30
CA ALA A 227 17.07 16.13 7.72
C ALA A 227 16.36 15.04 8.54
N LEU A 228 15.06 14.83 8.29
CA LEU A 228 14.30 13.75 8.93
C LEU A 228 14.92 12.39 8.60
N LEU A 229 15.31 12.17 7.34
CA LEU A 229 15.93 10.94 6.91
C LEU A 229 17.30 10.71 7.58
N ALA A 230 18.13 11.75 7.70
CA ALA A 230 19.39 11.67 8.41
C ALA A 230 19.18 11.29 9.89
N LYS A 231 18.20 11.90 10.56
CA LYS A 231 17.80 11.55 11.93
C LYS A 231 17.34 10.09 12.01
N ALA A 232 16.46 9.65 11.11
CA ALA A 232 15.94 8.29 11.09
C ALA A 232 17.05 7.24 10.90
N LYS A 233 17.97 7.46 9.95
CA LYS A 233 19.13 6.57 9.71
C LYS A 233 20.04 6.43 10.94
N SER A 234 20.07 7.43 11.82
CA SER A 234 20.85 7.40 13.07
C SER A 234 20.11 6.81 14.27
N ALA A 235 18.80 6.55 14.14
CA ALA A 235 17.98 6.10 15.25
C ALA A 235 18.23 4.61 15.59
N PRO A 236 18.31 4.24 16.87
CA PRO A 236 18.46 2.84 17.27
C PRO A 236 17.34 1.96 16.72
N GLY A 237 17.72 0.78 16.20
CA GLY A 237 16.77 -0.20 15.68
C GLY A 237 16.26 0.07 14.26
N VAL A 238 16.58 1.21 13.64
CA VAL A 238 16.32 1.44 12.21
C VAL A 238 17.29 0.61 11.37
N THR A 239 16.75 -0.16 10.41
CA THR A 239 17.54 -1.03 9.53
C THR A 239 17.55 -0.58 8.08
N ALA A 240 16.53 0.18 7.66
CA ALA A 240 16.52 0.89 6.38
C ALA A 240 15.74 2.20 6.50
N ALA A 241 16.13 3.21 5.74
CA ALA A 241 15.34 4.42 5.58
C ALA A 241 15.65 5.07 4.23
N GLY A 242 14.62 5.58 3.56
CA GLY A 242 14.75 6.18 2.24
C GLY A 242 13.44 6.74 1.74
N TRP A 243 13.42 7.11 0.46
CA TRP A 243 12.21 7.57 -0.21
C TRP A 243 11.41 6.38 -0.74
N THR A 244 10.10 6.56 -0.76
CA THR A 244 9.11 5.59 -1.25
C THR A 244 8.20 6.24 -2.28
N SER A 245 7.37 5.45 -2.96
CA SER A 245 6.28 6.00 -3.77
C SER A 245 5.30 6.79 -2.87
N GLY A 246 4.71 7.84 -3.42
CA GLY A 246 3.83 8.76 -2.70
C GLY A 246 2.74 9.31 -3.62
N VAL A 247 2.32 10.56 -3.40
CA VAL A 247 1.21 11.16 -4.17
C VAL A 247 1.66 11.76 -5.50
N VAL A 248 2.97 11.92 -5.71
CA VAL A 248 3.51 12.54 -6.91
C VAL A 248 3.48 11.56 -8.07
N GLU A 249 2.56 11.81 -8.98
CA GLU A 249 2.44 11.16 -10.28
C GLU A 249 3.00 12.06 -11.40
N MET A 250 3.78 11.46 -12.30
CA MET A 250 4.63 12.21 -13.23
C MET A 250 3.84 12.85 -14.39
N ASP A 251 2.68 12.31 -14.74
CA ASP A 251 1.78 12.80 -15.77
C ASP A 251 1.16 14.17 -15.44
N ARG A 252 0.98 14.46 -14.14
CA ARG A 252 0.50 15.73 -13.59
C ARG A 252 1.61 16.60 -12.98
N THR A 253 2.87 16.24 -13.21
CA THR A 253 4.02 16.98 -12.70
C THR A 253 4.71 17.76 -13.80
N ILE A 254 5.07 19.00 -13.49
CA ILE A 254 5.94 19.83 -14.34
C ILE A 254 7.27 20.08 -13.66
N ARG A 255 8.35 20.20 -14.44
CA ARG A 255 9.69 20.55 -13.95
C ARG A 255 10.13 21.91 -14.49
N PHE A 256 10.64 22.79 -13.66
CA PHE A 256 11.00 24.16 -14.07
C PHE A 256 12.26 24.65 -13.36
N ALA A 257 12.85 25.74 -13.86
CA ALA A 257 14.05 26.33 -13.26
C ALA A 257 13.73 26.94 -11.89
N ALA A 258 14.56 26.70 -10.88
CA ALA A 258 14.30 27.10 -9.51
C ALA A 258 14.57 28.59 -9.23
N ALA A 259 15.46 29.23 -10.01
CA ALA A 259 16.02 30.55 -9.69
C ALA A 259 14.95 31.64 -9.45
N ASP A 260 13.91 31.67 -10.29
CA ASP A 260 12.83 32.65 -10.17
C ASP A 260 11.84 32.35 -9.03
N TRP A 261 11.93 31.18 -8.40
CA TRP A 261 10.94 30.68 -7.44
C TRP A 261 11.51 30.45 -6.05
N ARG A 262 12.74 30.92 -5.80
CA ARG A 262 13.39 30.90 -4.50
C ARG A 262 13.52 32.30 -3.91
N ASP A 263 13.60 32.34 -2.58
CA ASP A 263 14.10 33.47 -1.82
C ASP A 263 15.35 33.00 -1.05
N GLY A 264 16.53 33.35 -1.57
CA GLY A 264 17.79 32.73 -1.18
C GLY A 264 17.78 31.22 -1.42
N ASP A 265 18.03 30.44 -0.36
CA ASP A 265 18.07 28.98 -0.44
C ASP A 265 16.68 28.32 -0.32
N LYS A 266 15.65 29.07 0.07
CA LYS A 266 14.31 28.52 0.35
C LYS A 266 13.37 28.69 -0.82
N ILE A 267 12.41 27.77 -0.94
CA ILE A 267 11.33 27.89 -1.91
C ILE A 267 10.39 29.04 -1.49
N ASN A 268 10.09 29.96 -2.41
CA ASN A 268 9.16 31.05 -2.15
C ASN A 268 7.71 30.56 -2.28
N LYS A 269 7.19 30.02 -1.18
CA LYS A 269 5.86 29.40 -1.08
C LYS A 269 4.71 30.35 -1.43
N ASP A 270 4.79 31.63 -1.04
CA ASP A 270 3.73 32.60 -1.34
C ASP A 270 3.68 32.98 -2.82
N LYS A 271 4.85 33.17 -3.45
CA LYS A 271 4.96 33.44 -4.88
C LYS A 271 4.42 32.28 -5.69
N LEU A 272 4.76 31.05 -5.31
CA LEU A 272 4.25 29.84 -5.94
C LEU A 272 2.74 29.68 -5.78
N ALA A 273 2.22 29.81 -4.56
CA ALA A 273 0.79 29.71 -4.31
C ALA A 273 -0.01 30.73 -5.13
N THR A 274 0.48 31.97 -5.21
CA THR A 274 -0.14 33.03 -6.01
C THR A 274 -0.14 32.70 -7.51
N ALA A 275 0.98 32.22 -8.06
CA ALA A 275 1.09 31.86 -9.46
C ALA A 275 0.18 30.66 -9.81
N ILE A 276 0.22 29.60 -9.01
CA ILE A 276 -0.60 28.39 -9.21
C ILE A 276 -2.09 28.76 -9.14
N ALA A 277 -2.52 29.48 -8.09
CA ALA A 277 -3.90 29.91 -7.94
C ALA A 277 -4.35 30.82 -9.10
N GLY A 278 -3.48 31.71 -9.58
CA GLY A 278 -3.77 32.60 -10.71
C GLY A 278 -3.96 31.87 -12.03
N VAL A 279 -3.18 30.80 -12.28
CA VAL A 279 -3.36 29.94 -13.46
C VAL A 279 -4.66 29.14 -13.34
N LEU A 280 -4.87 28.47 -12.20
CA LEU A 280 -6.07 27.65 -11.97
C LEU A 280 -7.37 28.48 -11.99
N ALA A 281 -7.32 29.73 -11.51
CA ALA A 281 -8.46 30.64 -11.59
C ALA A 281 -8.92 30.87 -13.03
N LYS A 282 -7.98 30.99 -13.98
CA LYS A 282 -8.28 31.18 -15.40
C LYS A 282 -8.81 29.90 -16.03
N THR A 283 -8.16 28.76 -15.78
CA THR A 283 -8.54 27.48 -16.40
C THR A 283 -9.88 26.96 -15.89
N LEU A 284 -10.18 27.16 -14.60
CA LEU A 284 -11.44 26.74 -13.99
C LEU A 284 -12.55 27.80 -14.07
N ALA A 285 -12.25 28.99 -14.62
CA ALA A 285 -13.13 30.16 -14.58
C ALA A 285 -13.69 30.44 -13.16
N ALA A 286 -12.80 30.39 -12.17
CA ALA A 286 -13.12 30.49 -10.76
C ALA A 286 -12.24 31.54 -10.06
N LYS A 287 -12.65 31.99 -8.87
CA LYS A 287 -11.90 32.94 -8.06
C LYS A 287 -11.19 32.21 -6.92
N PRO A 288 -9.90 32.46 -6.67
CA PRO A 288 -9.23 31.94 -5.48
C PRO A 288 -9.93 32.43 -4.22
N ALA A 289 -10.25 31.51 -3.32
CA ALA A 289 -10.87 31.77 -2.02
C ALA A 289 -9.88 31.56 -0.87
N SER A 290 -9.00 30.56 -0.96
CA SER A 290 -7.93 30.34 0.01
C SER A 290 -6.73 29.61 -0.60
N ALA A 291 -5.57 29.78 0.04
CA ALA A 291 -4.32 29.10 -0.24
C ALA A 291 -3.61 28.84 1.09
N THR A 292 -3.45 27.59 1.47
CA THR A 292 -2.89 27.21 2.77
C THR A 292 -1.84 26.11 2.61
N TRP A 293 -0.63 26.35 3.11
CA TRP A 293 0.42 25.35 3.18
C TRP A 293 0.29 24.51 4.46
N ASN A 294 0.35 23.19 4.34
CA ASN A 294 0.51 22.30 5.48
C ASN A 294 1.99 22.30 5.90
N ALA A 295 2.26 22.73 7.14
CA ALA A 295 3.62 22.85 7.66
C ALA A 295 4.34 21.51 7.87
N ASN A 296 3.59 20.40 7.99
CA ASN A 296 4.16 19.06 8.16
C ASN A 296 4.52 18.43 6.82
N THR A 297 3.65 18.58 5.81
CA THR A 297 3.80 17.85 4.53
C THR A 297 4.29 18.71 3.37
N GLY A 298 4.35 20.04 3.55
CA GLY A 298 4.69 20.97 2.48
C GLY A 298 3.64 21.03 1.37
N LYS A 299 2.47 20.40 1.52
CA LYS A 299 1.39 20.44 0.53
C LYS A 299 0.63 21.76 0.60
N LEU A 300 0.37 22.36 -0.55
CA LEU A 300 -0.49 23.53 -0.73
C LEU A 300 -1.92 23.08 -1.01
N LYS A 301 -2.87 23.48 -0.17
CA LYS A 301 -4.31 23.36 -0.45
C LYS A 301 -4.84 24.68 -0.99
N LEU A 302 -5.42 24.62 -2.19
CA LEU A 302 -6.09 25.74 -2.86
C LEU A 302 -7.59 25.49 -2.90
N VAL A 303 -8.38 26.51 -2.58
CA VAL A 303 -9.83 26.50 -2.79
C VAL A 303 -10.17 27.62 -3.78
N LEU A 304 -10.84 27.27 -4.87
CA LEU A 304 -11.37 28.23 -5.84
C LEU A 304 -12.90 28.11 -5.92
N LYS A 305 -13.59 29.24 -6.09
CA LYS A 305 -15.06 29.30 -6.07
C LYS A 305 -15.60 29.96 -7.33
N ARG A 306 -16.70 29.44 -7.85
CA ARG A 306 -17.50 30.09 -8.89
C ARG A 306 -18.99 29.83 -8.66
N PRO A 307 -19.89 30.67 -9.22
CA PRO A 307 -21.32 30.36 -9.19
C PRO A 307 -21.60 28.99 -9.82
N SER A 308 -22.43 28.19 -9.16
CA SER A 308 -22.87 26.91 -9.70
C SER A 308 -23.90 27.13 -10.80
N ALA A 309 -23.73 26.45 -11.93
CA ALA A 309 -24.64 26.50 -13.07
C ALA A 309 -25.82 25.52 -12.95
N ILE A 310 -25.82 24.62 -11.95
CA ILE A 310 -26.81 23.54 -11.83
C ILE A 310 -28.22 24.11 -11.61
N TYR A 311 -28.35 25.04 -10.66
CA TYR A 311 -29.60 25.77 -10.39
C TYR A 311 -29.29 27.25 -10.11
N PRO A 312 -29.14 28.10 -11.15
CA PRO A 312 -28.70 29.49 -10.98
C PRO A 312 -29.58 30.33 -10.05
N ALA A 313 -30.89 30.03 -10.01
CA ALA A 313 -31.86 30.73 -9.15
C ALA A 313 -31.60 30.55 -7.65
N LEU A 314 -30.89 29.48 -7.25
CA LEU A 314 -30.55 29.20 -5.85
C LEU A 314 -29.25 29.90 -5.41
N GLY A 315 -28.51 30.54 -6.33
CA GLY A 315 -27.26 31.23 -5.99
C GLY A 315 -26.21 30.32 -5.37
N LEU A 316 -26.21 29.02 -5.70
CA LEU A 316 -25.28 28.05 -5.14
C LEU A 316 -23.84 28.33 -5.61
N THR A 317 -22.88 27.88 -4.82
CA THR A 317 -21.44 28.02 -5.10
C THR A 317 -20.83 26.67 -5.42
N GLN A 318 -20.08 26.60 -6.51
CA GLN A 318 -19.23 25.46 -6.85
C GLN A 318 -17.83 25.72 -6.29
N ASN A 319 -17.35 24.78 -5.48
CA ASN A 319 -16.03 24.81 -4.85
C ASN A 319 -15.10 23.82 -5.57
N TYR A 320 -13.91 24.27 -5.92
CA TYR A 320 -12.81 23.47 -6.43
C TYR A 320 -11.74 23.39 -5.36
N GLU A 321 -11.43 22.20 -4.88
CA GLU A 321 -10.30 21.93 -4.01
C GLU A 321 -9.17 21.28 -4.82
N VAL A 322 -7.99 21.90 -4.80
CA VAL A 322 -6.80 21.42 -5.50
C VAL A 322 -5.65 21.34 -4.51
N THR A 323 -4.94 20.22 -4.51
CA THR A 323 -3.69 20.07 -3.76
C THR A 323 -2.51 20.21 -4.71
N ALA A 324 -1.49 20.94 -4.29
CA ALA A 324 -0.22 21.03 -5.02
C ALA A 324 0.96 20.72 -4.10
N LEU A 325 2.06 20.26 -4.66
CA LEU A 325 3.32 20.04 -3.95
C LEU A 325 4.46 20.58 -4.81
N VAL A 326 5.36 21.33 -4.18
CA VAL A 326 6.58 21.83 -4.83
C VAL A 326 7.78 21.27 -4.11
N SER A 327 8.72 20.71 -4.87
CA SER A 327 9.95 20.13 -4.33
C SER A 327 11.13 20.39 -5.26
N PRO A 328 12.37 20.25 -4.79
CA PRO A 328 13.49 19.94 -5.67
C PRO A 328 13.19 18.67 -6.50
N ASP A 329 13.79 18.56 -7.68
CA ASP A 329 13.60 17.39 -8.57
C ASP A 329 14.40 16.14 -8.16
N LYS A 330 15.27 16.27 -7.16
CA LYS A 330 16.12 15.21 -6.61
C LYS A 330 16.47 15.50 -5.15
N PRO A 331 16.95 14.51 -4.38
CA PRO A 331 17.38 14.74 -3.00
C PRO A 331 18.45 15.84 -2.88
N GLY A 332 18.28 16.71 -1.88
CA GLY A 332 19.19 17.82 -1.61
C GLY A 332 18.92 19.06 -2.45
N SER A 333 19.95 19.87 -2.69
CA SER A 333 19.83 21.11 -3.47
C SER A 333 19.74 20.82 -4.97
N SER A 334 18.81 21.48 -5.66
CA SER A 334 18.68 21.42 -7.11
C SER A 334 18.38 22.80 -7.70
N ASP A 335 18.89 23.04 -8.91
CA ASP A 335 18.57 24.18 -9.78
C ASP A 335 17.21 24.01 -10.47
N ARG A 336 16.55 22.87 -10.25
CA ARG A 336 15.24 22.52 -10.78
C ARG A 336 14.25 22.21 -9.66
N LEU A 337 13.02 22.63 -9.88
CA LEU A 337 11.88 22.28 -9.03
C LEU A 337 10.90 21.42 -9.83
N MET A 338 10.16 20.59 -9.13
CA MET A 338 8.96 19.89 -9.59
C MET A 338 7.74 20.54 -8.94
N LEU A 339 6.66 20.70 -9.71
CA LEU A 339 5.32 21.04 -9.23
C LEU A 339 4.38 19.92 -9.64
N TRP A 340 3.87 19.21 -8.65
CA TRP A 340 2.75 18.28 -8.81
C TRP A 340 1.45 18.99 -8.42
N VAL A 341 0.37 18.74 -9.16
CA VAL A 341 -0.96 19.29 -8.89
C VAL A 341 -1.99 18.18 -9.02
N SER A 342 -2.81 17.95 -8.00
CA SER A 342 -3.87 16.94 -7.99
C SER A 342 -4.97 17.27 -8.99
N SER A 343 -5.80 16.28 -9.31
CA SER A 343 -7.12 16.54 -9.91
C SER A 343 -7.97 17.39 -8.97
N PRO A 344 -8.77 18.34 -9.48
CA PRO A 344 -9.67 19.11 -8.64
C PRO A 344 -10.80 18.23 -8.07
N THR A 345 -10.99 18.28 -6.75
CA THR A 345 -12.23 17.79 -6.14
C THR A 345 -13.27 18.90 -6.21
N VAL A 346 -14.48 18.57 -6.66
CA VAL A 346 -15.55 19.55 -6.91
C VAL A 346 -16.71 19.27 -5.99
N SER A 347 -17.18 20.28 -5.26
CA SER A 347 -18.38 20.19 -4.43
C SER A 347 -19.28 21.42 -4.62
N THR A 348 -20.53 21.34 -4.19
CA THR A 348 -21.49 22.47 -4.26
C THR A 348 -21.98 22.82 -2.85
N SER A 349 -22.02 24.11 -2.51
CA SER A 349 -22.51 24.61 -1.23
C SER A 349 -23.46 25.80 -1.39
N ASP A 350 -24.33 25.99 -0.39
CA ASP A 350 -25.13 27.21 -0.24
C ASP A 350 -24.40 28.21 0.68
N ASP A 351 -23.63 29.10 0.04
CA ASP A 351 -22.83 30.11 0.72
C ASP A 351 -23.61 31.42 0.97
N ASN A 352 -24.91 31.46 0.63
CA ASN A 352 -25.74 32.66 0.81
C ASN A 352 -25.91 33.03 2.29
N ALA A 353 -26.28 34.30 2.53
CA ALA A 353 -26.69 34.75 3.86
C ALA A 353 -28.12 34.28 4.18
N GLY A 354 -28.37 33.86 5.42
CA GLY A 354 -29.71 33.46 5.89
C GLY A 354 -29.90 31.94 5.97
N ALA A 355 -31.13 31.47 5.75
CA ALA A 355 -31.45 30.04 5.73
C ALA A 355 -30.82 29.37 4.50
N LYS A 356 -30.15 28.24 4.71
CA LYS A 356 -29.33 27.56 3.70
C LYS A 356 -29.89 26.19 3.35
N LEU A 357 -29.69 25.78 2.10
CA LEU A 357 -29.81 24.38 1.71
C LEU A 357 -28.62 23.58 2.24
N ASN A 358 -28.91 22.46 2.89
CA ASN A 358 -27.90 21.47 3.22
C ASN A 358 -27.81 20.49 2.05
N LEU A 359 -26.67 20.47 1.38
CA LEU A 359 -26.41 19.63 0.22
C LEU A 359 -25.49 18.49 0.66
N SER A 360 -25.90 17.24 0.42
CA SER A 360 -25.00 16.09 0.46
C SER A 360 -24.36 15.93 -0.91
N ASP A 361 -23.08 15.61 -0.91
CA ASP A 361 -22.41 15.17 -2.13
C ASP A 361 -22.62 13.67 -2.26
N ASP A 362 -23.67 13.29 -3.00
CA ASP A 362 -24.03 11.88 -3.21
C ASP A 362 -23.21 11.22 -4.33
N SER A 363 -22.17 11.91 -4.85
CA SER A 363 -21.20 11.30 -5.76
C SER A 363 -20.23 10.41 -4.97
N SER A 364 -20.73 9.25 -4.55
CA SER A 364 -19.90 8.18 -3.99
C SER A 364 -18.81 7.82 -4.98
N SER A 365 -17.56 8.09 -4.62
CA SER A 365 -16.34 7.77 -5.35
C SER A 365 -16.00 6.27 -5.34
N ASP A 366 -17.00 5.41 -5.53
CA ASP A 366 -16.85 3.95 -5.64
C ASP A 366 -16.81 3.49 -7.12
N GLU A 367 -16.46 4.39 -8.05
CA GLU A 367 -16.20 4.02 -9.43
C GLU A 367 -14.69 3.89 -9.66
N GLU A 368 -14.18 2.67 -9.49
CA GLU A 368 -13.08 2.17 -10.32
C GLU A 368 -13.47 2.43 -11.79
N GLY A 369 -12.94 3.52 -12.37
CA GLY A 369 -13.16 3.86 -13.78
C GLY A 369 -13.93 5.15 -14.07
N SER A 370 -14.20 6.02 -13.09
CA SER A 370 -14.64 7.38 -13.46
C SER A 370 -13.55 8.06 -14.30
N GLU A 371 -13.89 8.46 -15.53
CA GLU A 371 -12.99 9.19 -16.44
C GLU A 371 -12.31 10.31 -15.65
N ALA A 372 -11.00 10.46 -15.82
CA ALA A 372 -10.23 11.53 -15.19
C ALA A 372 -10.98 12.85 -15.42
N LYS A 373 -11.55 13.42 -14.35
CA LYS A 373 -12.31 14.67 -14.41
C LYS A 373 -11.44 15.68 -15.15
N ASP A 374 -11.93 16.17 -16.28
CA ASP A 374 -11.20 17.10 -17.17
C ASP A 374 -10.58 18.25 -16.36
N ASP A 375 -9.25 18.34 -16.40
CA ASP A 375 -8.48 19.39 -15.73
C ASP A 375 -8.62 20.76 -16.41
N ASN A 376 -9.43 20.88 -17.46
CA ASN A 376 -9.62 22.07 -18.28
C ASN A 376 -8.28 22.62 -18.80
N GLY A 377 -7.32 21.74 -19.10
CA GLY A 377 -5.97 22.10 -19.55
C GLY A 377 -5.10 22.77 -18.47
N ALA A 378 -5.38 22.58 -17.17
CA ALA A 378 -4.63 23.18 -16.07
C ALA A 378 -3.12 22.90 -16.14
N ILE A 379 -2.73 21.64 -16.39
CA ILE A 379 -1.32 21.25 -16.46
C ILE A 379 -0.59 21.96 -17.61
N ASP A 380 -1.21 22.05 -18.79
CA ASP A 380 -0.62 22.75 -19.93
C ASP A 380 -0.53 24.27 -19.71
N ALA A 381 -1.49 24.86 -18.99
CA ALA A 381 -1.44 26.26 -18.62
C ALA A 381 -0.33 26.54 -17.59
N LEU A 382 -0.17 25.67 -16.59
CA LEU A 382 0.92 25.74 -15.62
C LEU A 382 2.27 25.55 -16.31
N LEU A 383 2.39 24.60 -17.23
CA LEU A 383 3.60 24.38 -18.00
C LEU A 383 4.06 25.65 -18.72
N LYS A 384 3.13 26.39 -19.34
CA LYS A 384 3.40 27.68 -20.00
C LYS A 384 3.81 28.77 -19.03
N GLU A 385 3.08 28.94 -17.94
CA GLU A 385 3.35 29.96 -16.92
C GLU A 385 4.75 29.77 -16.31
N PHE A 386 5.08 28.54 -15.97
CA PHE A 386 6.35 28.18 -15.32
C PHE A 386 7.51 28.00 -16.30
N LYS A 387 7.25 28.10 -17.61
CA LYS A 387 8.23 27.78 -18.68
C LYS A 387 8.89 26.41 -18.43
N GLY A 388 8.05 25.46 -18.02
CA GLY A 388 8.47 24.17 -17.52
C GLY A 388 8.66 23.13 -18.62
N GLN A 389 8.99 21.93 -18.16
CA GLN A 389 9.09 20.70 -18.92
C GLN A 389 8.03 19.72 -18.42
N ARG A 390 7.52 18.89 -19.32
CA ARG A 390 6.56 17.82 -18.99
C ARG A 390 7.25 16.46 -19.06
N TRP A 391 6.81 15.50 -18.26
CA TRP A 391 7.30 14.14 -18.36
C TRP A 391 6.79 13.45 -19.63
N ASP A 392 7.70 12.81 -20.36
CA ASP A 392 7.41 11.88 -21.46
C ASP A 392 7.54 10.46 -20.93
N ALA A 393 6.41 9.80 -20.65
CA ALA A 393 6.39 8.45 -20.09
C ALA A 393 6.98 7.41 -21.05
N ASP A 394 6.77 7.55 -22.36
CA ASP A 394 7.25 6.60 -23.37
C ASP A 394 8.77 6.56 -23.47
N LYS A 395 9.42 7.71 -23.22
CA LYS A 395 10.88 7.84 -23.27
C LYS A 395 11.54 7.98 -21.91
N SER A 396 10.75 8.09 -20.85
CA SER A 396 11.20 8.33 -19.48
C SER A 396 12.15 9.54 -19.37
N VAL A 397 11.76 10.68 -19.98
CA VAL A 397 12.55 11.92 -19.97
C VAL A 397 11.68 13.17 -19.79
N TRP A 398 12.26 14.23 -19.25
CA TRP A 398 11.67 15.58 -19.25
C TRP A 398 11.78 16.22 -20.63
N ARG A 399 10.67 16.75 -21.15
CA ARG A 399 10.61 17.51 -22.42
C ARG A 399 10.21 18.95 -22.21
#